data_AF-A0A7C2I149-F1
#
_entry.id   AF-A0A7C2I149-F1
#
_cell.length_a   1.000
_cell.length_b   1.000
_cell.length_c   1.000
_cell.angle_alpha   90.00
_cell.angle_beta   90.00
_cell.angle_gamma   90.00
#
_symmetry.space_group_name_H-M   'P 1'
#
loop_
_entity.id
_entity.type
_entity.pdbx_description
1 polymer ?
#
loop_
_entity_poly.entity_id
_entity_poly.type
_entity_poly.pdbx_seq_one_letter_code
_entity_poly.pdbx_strand_id
1 'polypeptide(L)'
;MKNQPSVIEKVTGGLPAQIGTTLLAGAGASITSLAALLPVLTSALAALRQQERVEATLAAITSDLEQHLSALQRLTDEQYHLLTESVAATFQTNSPKKLAYLRSAIRNSLAIENLVPQESAILARIVRDISAEEADFVVKHFQYKYIHVTDSTSEREVYTLCVPSRSNDSLTVAGLESLGVLEFGLATRGDGNLLRFSVMTAKLIFLLTTSDPARQTS
;
A
#
# COMPACT_ATOMS: atom_id res chain seq x y z
N MET A 1 -46.99 -3.53 -29.81
CA MET A 1 -45.74 -2.76 -29.99
C MET A 1 -44.84 -3.08 -28.81
N LYS A 2 -43.67 -3.68 -29.05
CA LYS A 2 -42.70 -4.05 -27.99
C LYS A 2 -41.77 -2.85 -27.77
N ASN A 3 -41.79 -2.25 -26.59
CA ASN A 3 -40.87 -1.18 -26.21
C ASN A 3 -39.44 -1.70 -26.25
N GLN A 4 -38.62 -1.12 -27.13
CA GLN A 4 -37.18 -1.34 -27.08
C GLN A 4 -36.62 -0.53 -25.90
N PRO A 5 -35.83 -1.17 -25.01
CA PRO A 5 -35.22 -0.46 -23.90
C PRO A 5 -34.24 0.59 -24.43
N SER A 6 -34.28 1.77 -23.82
CA SER A 6 -33.40 2.89 -24.11
C SER A 6 -31.94 2.50 -23.88
N VAL A 7 -31.02 3.10 -24.65
CA VAL A 7 -29.56 2.90 -24.50
C VAL A 7 -29.09 3.23 -23.07
N ILE A 8 -29.85 4.04 -22.32
CA ILE A 8 -29.60 4.37 -20.92
C ILE A 8 -30.06 3.25 -19.96
N GLU A 9 -31.10 2.51 -20.32
CA GLU A 9 -31.64 1.37 -19.56
C GLU A 9 -30.75 0.13 -19.67
N LYS A 10 -30.00 -0.01 -20.78
CA LYS A 10 -29.03 -1.12 -20.94
C LYS A 10 -27.76 -0.95 -20.10
N VAL A 11 -27.42 0.27 -19.70
CA VAL A 11 -26.18 0.57 -18.95
C VAL A 11 -26.42 0.59 -17.43
N THR A 12 -27.67 0.69 -16.99
CA THR A 12 -28.06 0.75 -15.57
C THR A 12 -28.38 -0.62 -14.96
N GLY A 13 -28.40 -1.70 -15.76
CA GLY A 13 -28.68 -3.07 -15.31
C GLY A 13 -27.51 -3.79 -14.62
N GLY A 14 -26.36 -3.13 -14.44
CA GLY A 14 -25.24 -3.66 -13.68
C GLY A 14 -25.12 -2.96 -12.32
N LEU A 15 -25.04 -3.76 -11.24
CA LEU A 15 -24.72 -3.32 -9.87
C LEU A 15 -23.64 -2.22 -9.75
N PRO A 16 -22.60 -2.11 -10.62
CA PRO A 16 -21.60 -1.04 -10.52
C PRO A 16 -22.14 0.39 -10.72
N ALA A 17 -23.26 0.58 -11.42
CA ALA A 17 -23.80 1.92 -11.72
C ALA A 17 -24.48 2.59 -10.49
N GLN A 18 -24.95 1.81 -9.52
CA GLN A 18 -25.60 2.32 -8.31
C GLN A 18 -24.60 2.84 -7.27
N ILE A 19 -23.39 2.29 -7.25
CA ILE A 19 -22.33 2.72 -6.31
C ILE A 19 -21.85 4.12 -6.67
N GLY A 20 -21.70 4.43 -7.97
CA GLY A 20 -21.19 5.72 -8.39
C GLY A 20 -22.15 6.90 -8.25
N THR A 21 -23.46 6.65 -8.25
CA THR A 21 -24.48 7.70 -8.13
C THR A 21 -24.77 8.10 -6.68
N THR A 22 -24.56 7.20 -5.72
CA THR A 22 -24.82 7.46 -4.30
C THR A 22 -23.74 8.35 -3.66
N LEU A 23 -22.48 8.18 -4.06
CA LEU A 23 -21.36 9.03 -3.59
C LEU A 23 -21.47 10.49 -4.06
N LEU A 24 -22.03 10.72 -5.25
CA LEU A 24 -22.23 12.06 -5.80
C LEU A 24 -23.39 12.82 -5.14
N ALA A 25 -24.39 12.11 -4.60
CA ALA A 25 -25.56 12.72 -3.98
C ALA A 25 -25.35 13.06 -2.49
N GLY A 26 -24.51 12.30 -1.78
CA GLY A 26 -24.28 12.47 -0.33
C GLY A 26 -23.26 13.55 0.03
N ALA A 27 -22.34 13.89 -0.86
CA ALA A 27 -21.26 14.82 -0.59
C ALA A 27 -21.27 15.98 -1.58
N GLY A 28 -21.91 17.09 -1.20
CA GLY A 28 -22.09 18.25 -2.05
C GLY A 28 -20.79 18.69 -2.75
N ALA A 29 -20.81 18.70 -4.08
CA ALA A 29 -19.92 19.37 -5.06
C ALA A 29 -18.38 19.32 -4.88
N SER A 30 -17.84 18.72 -3.83
CA SER A 30 -16.44 18.84 -3.41
C SER A 30 -15.67 17.51 -3.44
N ILE A 31 -16.33 16.40 -3.77
CA ILE A 31 -15.70 15.08 -4.00
C ILE A 31 -15.65 14.75 -5.51
N THR A 32 -15.25 15.71 -6.34
CA THR A 32 -15.22 15.55 -7.80
C THR A 32 -14.04 14.71 -8.30
N SER A 33 -12.93 14.62 -7.55
CA SER A 33 -11.74 13.87 -7.97
C SER A 33 -11.88 12.36 -7.81
N LEU A 34 -12.42 11.88 -6.68
CA LEU A 34 -12.64 10.44 -6.45
C LEU A 34 -13.77 9.91 -7.35
N ALA A 35 -14.80 10.74 -7.59
CA ALA A 35 -15.90 10.38 -8.48
C ALA A 35 -15.47 10.22 -9.94
N ALA A 36 -14.43 10.94 -10.38
CA ALA A 36 -13.88 10.82 -11.73
C ALA A 36 -13.13 9.49 -11.96
N LEU A 37 -12.68 8.81 -10.90
CA LEU A 37 -11.99 7.53 -11.02
C LEU A 37 -12.97 6.37 -11.24
N LEU A 38 -14.19 6.46 -10.69
CA LEU A 38 -15.21 5.40 -10.71
C LEU A 38 -15.46 4.75 -12.09
N PRO A 39 -15.63 5.49 -13.19
CA PRO A 39 -15.88 4.88 -14.51
C PRO A 39 -14.71 4.03 -15.01
N VAL A 40 -13.47 4.47 -14.71
CA VAL A 40 -12.25 3.71 -15.03
C VAL A 40 -12.17 2.43 -14.17
N LEU A 41 -12.64 2.47 -12.93
CA LEU A 41 -12.69 1.30 -12.04
C LEU A 41 -13.59 0.18 -12.58
N THR A 42 -14.68 0.55 -13.26
CA THR A 42 -15.69 -0.43 -13.72
C THR A 42 -15.32 -1.16 -15.02
N SER A 43 -14.43 -0.62 -15.84
CA SER A 43 -14.12 -1.18 -17.17
C SER A 43 -12.88 -2.08 -17.21
N ALA A 44 -12.04 -2.06 -16.17
CA ALA A 44 -10.73 -2.74 -16.16
C ALA A 44 -10.74 -4.21 -15.67
N LEU A 45 -11.86 -4.73 -15.14
CA LEU A 45 -11.89 -6.02 -14.43
C LEU A 45 -12.54 -7.14 -15.28
N ALA A 46 -11.71 -7.95 -15.94
CA ALA A 46 -12.13 -9.09 -16.78
C ALA A 46 -12.08 -10.47 -16.09
N ALA A 47 -11.82 -10.54 -14.78
CA ALA A 47 -11.75 -11.79 -14.02
C ALA A 47 -12.59 -11.73 -12.73
N LEU A 48 -13.76 -12.37 -12.73
CA LEU A 48 -14.81 -12.24 -11.70
C LEU A 48 -14.31 -12.43 -10.24
N ARG A 49 -13.44 -13.40 -9.96
CA ARG A 49 -12.91 -13.62 -8.59
C ARG A 49 -11.85 -12.60 -8.15
N GLN A 50 -11.12 -12.04 -9.10
CA GLN A 50 -10.20 -10.95 -8.82
C GLN A 50 -10.99 -9.67 -8.57
N GLN A 51 -12.02 -9.45 -9.37
CA GLN A 51 -12.98 -8.37 -9.21
C GLN A 51 -13.61 -8.37 -7.83
N GLU A 52 -14.20 -9.48 -7.37
CA GLU A 52 -14.85 -9.55 -6.04
C GLU A 52 -13.90 -9.16 -4.89
N ARG A 53 -12.63 -9.58 -4.94
CA ARG A 53 -11.64 -9.25 -3.89
C ARG A 53 -11.22 -7.78 -3.90
N VAL A 54 -11.00 -7.25 -5.10
CA VAL A 54 -10.67 -5.83 -5.27
C VAL A 54 -11.87 -4.98 -4.86
N GLU A 55 -13.08 -5.30 -5.31
CA GLU A 55 -14.32 -4.61 -4.94
C GLU A 55 -14.57 -4.62 -3.43
N ALA A 56 -14.42 -5.77 -2.77
CA ALA A 56 -14.56 -5.85 -1.32
C ALA A 56 -13.52 -4.97 -0.59
N THR A 57 -12.28 -4.94 -1.09
CA THR A 57 -11.23 -4.09 -0.53
C THR A 57 -11.54 -2.61 -0.75
N LEU A 58 -12.04 -2.24 -1.94
CA LEU A 58 -12.42 -0.87 -2.26
C LEU A 58 -13.61 -0.40 -1.44
N ALA A 59 -14.63 -1.24 -1.26
CA ALA A 59 -15.75 -0.92 -0.38
C ALA A 59 -15.27 -0.65 1.06
N ALA A 60 -14.30 -1.44 1.53
CA ALA A 60 -13.69 -1.23 2.83
C ALA A 60 -12.86 0.08 2.89
N ILE A 61 -12.09 0.39 1.83
CA ILE A 61 -11.34 1.65 1.71
C ILE A 61 -12.31 2.85 1.70
N THR A 62 -13.37 2.81 0.89
CA THR A 62 -14.38 3.87 0.84
C THR A 62 -15.00 4.10 2.22
N SER A 63 -15.39 3.02 2.91
CA SER A 63 -15.93 3.12 4.27
C SER A 63 -14.91 3.73 5.25
N ASP A 64 -13.64 3.34 5.17
CA ASP A 64 -12.59 3.92 6.00
C ASP A 64 -12.40 5.41 5.69
N LEU A 65 -12.43 5.82 4.42
CA LEU A 65 -12.26 7.21 3.99
C LEU A 65 -13.45 8.08 4.41
N GLU A 66 -14.68 7.57 4.31
CA GLU A 66 -15.90 8.26 4.77
C GLU A 66 -15.84 8.56 6.27
N GLN A 67 -15.29 7.65 7.08
CA GLN A 67 -15.08 7.87 8.52
C GLN A 67 -14.07 8.99 8.80
N HIS A 68 -13.20 9.32 7.85
CA HIS A 68 -12.14 10.32 7.98
C HIS A 68 -12.36 11.55 7.07
N LEU A 69 -13.61 11.87 6.75
CA LEU A 69 -13.99 12.98 5.86
C LEU A 69 -13.35 14.33 6.24
N SER A 70 -13.22 14.62 7.53
CA SER A 70 -12.58 15.84 8.03
C SER A 70 -11.06 15.85 7.88
N ALA A 71 -10.41 14.69 7.81
CA ALA A 71 -8.99 14.57 7.47
C ALA A 71 -8.78 14.76 5.96
N LEU A 72 -9.68 14.21 5.14
CA LEU A 72 -9.63 14.36 3.68
C LEU A 72 -9.68 15.82 3.22
N GLN A 73 -10.45 16.67 3.92
CA GLN A 73 -10.55 18.11 3.62
C GLN A 73 -9.26 18.89 3.92
N ARG A 74 -8.31 18.28 4.64
CA ARG A 74 -7.08 18.91 5.12
C ARG A 74 -5.82 18.18 4.64
N LEU A 75 -5.92 17.38 3.58
CA LEU A 75 -4.78 16.70 3.00
C LEU A 75 -3.76 17.69 2.46
N THR A 76 -2.48 17.42 2.72
CA THR A 76 -1.39 18.05 1.97
C THR A 76 -1.26 17.39 0.59
N ASP A 77 -0.60 18.08 -0.35
CA ASP A 77 -0.32 17.54 -1.69
C ASP A 77 0.45 16.22 -1.61
N GLU A 78 1.38 16.11 -0.64
CA GLU A 78 2.18 14.92 -0.40
C GLU A 78 1.35 13.73 0.10
N GLN A 79 0.42 13.97 1.02
CA GLN A 79 -0.50 12.93 1.51
C GLN A 79 -1.47 12.51 0.41
N TYR A 80 -1.98 13.47 -0.36
CA TYR A 80 -2.86 13.20 -1.50
C TYR A 80 -2.17 12.35 -2.58
N HIS A 81 -0.91 12.66 -2.91
CA HIS A 81 -0.11 11.87 -3.84
C HIS A 81 0.05 10.41 -3.37
N LEU A 82 0.47 10.21 -2.11
CA LEU A 82 0.65 8.89 -1.53
C LEU A 82 -0.66 8.09 -1.48
N LEU A 83 -1.76 8.73 -1.08
CA LEU A 83 -3.10 8.12 -1.06
C LEU A 83 -3.50 7.67 -2.47
N THR A 84 -3.32 8.55 -3.46
CA THR A 84 -3.70 8.27 -4.86
C THR A 84 -2.91 7.08 -5.44
N GLU A 85 -1.59 7.05 -5.26
CA GLU A 85 -0.76 5.94 -5.74
C GLU A 85 -1.10 4.63 -5.01
N SER A 86 -1.38 4.68 -3.71
CA SER A 86 -1.78 3.51 -2.93
C SER A 86 -3.12 2.95 -3.41
N VAL A 87 -4.11 3.81 -3.69
CA VAL A 87 -5.39 3.42 -4.28
C VAL A 87 -5.17 2.82 -5.67
N ALA A 88 -4.37 3.45 -6.53
CA ALA A 88 -4.07 2.93 -7.86
C ALA A 88 -3.44 1.52 -7.79
N ALA A 89 -2.53 1.29 -6.84
CA ALA A 89 -1.89 0.00 -6.62
C ALA A 89 -2.88 -1.12 -6.26
N THR A 90 -4.01 -0.81 -5.63
CA THR A 90 -5.02 -1.83 -5.27
C THR A 90 -5.63 -2.50 -6.49
N PHE A 91 -5.74 -1.78 -7.61
CA PHE A 91 -6.26 -2.31 -8.88
C PHE A 91 -5.25 -3.21 -9.60
N GLN A 92 -3.97 -3.10 -9.26
CA GLN A 92 -2.87 -3.79 -9.94
C GLN A 92 -2.45 -5.08 -9.24
N THR A 93 -3.03 -5.39 -8.07
CA THR A 93 -2.67 -6.59 -7.30
C THR A 93 -3.86 -7.51 -7.06
N ASN A 94 -3.58 -8.81 -6.98
CA ASN A 94 -4.53 -9.85 -6.60
C ASN A 94 -4.14 -10.54 -5.28
N SER A 95 -3.06 -10.09 -4.63
CA SER A 95 -2.58 -10.64 -3.36
C SER A 95 -3.41 -10.08 -2.20
N PRO A 96 -4.17 -10.90 -1.47
CA PRO A 96 -4.97 -10.43 -0.34
C PRO A 96 -4.12 -9.77 0.75
N LYS A 97 -2.90 -10.27 0.95
CA LYS A 97 -1.96 -9.71 1.94
C LYS A 97 -1.46 -8.33 1.50
N LYS A 98 -1.13 -8.14 0.21
CA LYS A 98 -0.79 -6.81 -0.33
C LYS A 98 -1.98 -5.84 -0.25
N LEU A 99 -3.19 -6.30 -0.53
CA LEU A 99 -4.41 -5.48 -0.39
C LEU A 99 -4.61 -4.99 1.06
N ALA A 100 -4.33 -5.83 2.06
CA ALA A 100 -4.39 -5.42 3.46
C ALA A 100 -3.34 -4.34 3.82
N TYR A 101 -2.12 -4.48 3.28
CA TYR A 101 -1.08 -3.46 3.44
C TYR A 101 -1.43 -2.14 2.75
N LEU A 102 -1.95 -2.18 1.52
CA LEU A 102 -2.39 -0.99 0.79
C LEU A 102 -3.55 -0.28 1.50
N ARG A 103 -4.51 -1.03 2.04
CA ARG A 103 -5.59 -0.46 2.87
C ARG A 103 -5.02 0.24 4.10
N SER A 104 -4.03 -0.35 4.78
CA SER A 104 -3.35 0.29 5.91
C SER A 104 -2.62 1.57 5.46
N ALA A 105 -1.90 1.52 4.34
CA ALA A 105 -1.19 2.68 3.80
C ALA A 105 -2.13 3.84 3.45
N ILE A 106 -3.30 3.55 2.88
CA ILE A 106 -4.34 4.57 2.58
C ILE A 106 -4.87 5.21 3.85
N ARG A 107 -5.10 4.44 4.92
CA ARG A 107 -5.58 4.99 6.19
C ARG A 107 -4.49 5.81 6.88
N ASN A 108 -3.29 5.28 6.94
CA ASN A 108 -2.18 5.89 7.66
C ASN A 108 -1.60 7.10 6.91
N SER A 109 -1.80 7.22 5.59
CA SER A 109 -1.43 8.43 4.84
C SER A 109 -2.24 9.67 5.27
N LEU A 110 -3.42 9.49 5.85
CA LEU A 110 -4.21 10.59 6.43
C LEU A 110 -3.60 11.11 7.74
N ALA A 111 -2.81 10.29 8.43
CA ALA A 111 -2.25 10.58 9.75
C ALA A 111 -0.75 10.85 9.73
N ILE A 112 -0.05 10.61 8.60
CA ILE A 112 1.37 10.87 8.49
C ILE A 112 1.64 12.37 8.45
N GLU A 113 2.41 12.88 9.40
CA GLU A 113 2.76 14.30 9.50
C GLU A 113 4.16 14.57 8.93
N ASN A 114 4.42 15.83 8.55
CA ASN A 114 5.73 16.31 8.10
C ASN A 114 6.32 15.52 6.92
N LEU A 115 5.46 15.04 6.02
CA LEU A 115 5.89 14.37 4.80
C LEU A 115 6.34 15.41 3.78
N VAL A 116 7.61 15.38 3.39
CA VAL A 116 8.13 16.30 2.35
C VAL A 116 7.95 15.70 0.95
N PRO A 117 7.91 16.52 -0.12
CA PRO A 117 7.64 16.04 -1.48
C PRO A 117 8.49 14.86 -1.94
N GLN A 118 9.79 14.89 -1.67
CA GLN A 118 10.72 13.83 -2.07
C GLN A 118 10.46 12.51 -1.34
N GLU A 119 10.17 12.57 -0.04
CA GLU A 119 9.82 11.38 0.74
C GLU A 119 8.48 10.80 0.28
N SER A 120 7.49 11.64 -0.02
CA SER A 120 6.20 11.19 -0.55
C SER A 120 6.36 10.43 -1.87
N ALA A 121 7.13 10.97 -2.81
CA ALA A 121 7.39 10.30 -4.09
C ALA A 121 8.11 8.95 -3.90
N ILE A 122 9.08 8.88 -2.99
CA ILE A 122 9.79 7.64 -2.67
C ILE A 122 8.86 6.63 -2.01
N LEU A 123 8.12 7.02 -0.97
CA LEU A 123 7.20 6.14 -0.25
C LEU A 123 6.06 5.66 -1.15
N ALA A 124 5.53 6.52 -2.01
CA ALA A 124 4.48 6.15 -2.97
C ALA A 124 4.98 5.08 -3.93
N ARG A 125 6.20 5.22 -4.46
CA ARG A 125 6.84 4.18 -5.28
C ARG A 125 7.04 2.88 -4.51
N ILE A 126 7.59 2.95 -3.30
CA ILE A 126 7.83 1.77 -2.48
C ILE A 126 6.50 1.06 -2.17
N VAL A 127 5.49 1.75 -1.68
CA VAL A 127 4.17 1.18 -1.34
C VAL A 127 3.49 0.55 -2.55
N ARG A 128 3.59 1.18 -3.74
CA ARG A 128 3.03 0.63 -4.98
C ARG A 128 3.76 -0.63 -5.42
N ASP A 129 5.09 -0.59 -5.42
CA ASP A 129 5.92 -1.62 -6.07
C ASP A 129 6.26 -2.79 -5.13
N ILE A 130 6.21 -2.59 -3.80
CA ILE A 130 6.51 -3.65 -2.81
C ILE A 130 5.55 -4.83 -2.90
N SER A 131 6.09 -6.05 -2.82
CA SER A 131 5.33 -7.29 -2.71
C SER A 131 4.79 -7.52 -1.30
N ALA A 132 3.93 -8.53 -1.13
CA ALA A 132 3.42 -8.87 0.19
C ALA A 132 4.49 -9.49 1.09
N GLU A 133 5.41 -10.25 0.51
CA GLU A 133 6.52 -10.94 1.16
C GLU A 133 7.57 -9.95 1.65
N GLU A 134 7.92 -8.96 0.84
CA GLU A 134 8.82 -7.85 1.21
C GLU A 134 8.24 -6.99 2.33
N ALA A 135 6.97 -6.61 2.24
CA ALA A 135 6.30 -5.85 3.30
C ALA A 135 6.30 -6.61 4.64
N ASP A 136 6.01 -7.92 4.60
CA ASP A 136 6.04 -8.77 5.78
C ASP A 136 7.44 -8.90 6.39
N PHE A 137 8.45 -9.07 5.53
CA PHE A 137 9.83 -9.15 5.95
C PHE A 137 10.28 -7.87 6.67
N VAL A 138 9.95 -6.70 6.11
CA VAL A 138 10.26 -5.40 6.72
C VAL A 138 9.62 -5.30 8.11
N VAL A 139 8.32 -5.56 8.23
CA VAL A 139 7.59 -5.45 9.51
C VAL A 139 8.14 -6.43 10.55
N LYS A 140 8.48 -7.65 10.16
CA LYS A 140 8.92 -8.71 11.07
C LYS A 140 10.36 -8.57 11.55
N HIS A 141 11.22 -7.93 10.76
CA HIS A 141 12.67 -7.95 10.98
C HIS A 141 13.29 -6.56 11.22
N PHE A 142 12.48 -5.49 11.30
CA PHE A 142 12.97 -4.12 11.52
C PHE A 142 13.81 -3.93 12.80
N GLN A 143 13.63 -4.79 13.80
CA GLN A 143 14.41 -4.78 15.04
C GLN A 143 15.89 -5.17 14.85
N TYR A 144 16.25 -5.82 13.74
CA TYR A 144 17.63 -6.16 13.45
C TYR A 144 18.38 -4.95 12.92
N LYS A 145 19.57 -4.70 13.46
CA LYS A 145 20.42 -3.58 13.04
C LYS A 145 21.01 -3.83 11.66
N TYR A 146 21.34 -5.08 11.37
CA TYR A 146 21.93 -5.50 10.10
C TYR A 146 21.25 -6.74 9.56
N ILE A 147 21.25 -6.86 8.23
CA ILE A 147 20.84 -8.05 7.49
C ILE A 147 22.06 -8.53 6.70
N HIS A 148 22.33 -9.83 6.76
CA HIS A 148 23.45 -10.43 6.08
C HIS A 148 23.02 -11.66 5.31
N VAL A 149 23.14 -11.60 3.99
CA VAL A 149 22.85 -12.75 3.12
C VAL A 149 24.09 -13.64 3.06
N THR A 150 24.04 -14.81 3.70
CA THR A 150 25.18 -15.73 3.77
C THR A 150 24.78 -17.17 4.06
N ASP A 151 25.60 -18.11 3.59
CA ASP A 151 25.51 -19.53 3.98
C ASP A 151 26.44 -19.86 5.16
N SER A 152 27.24 -18.91 5.64
CA SER A 152 28.11 -19.11 6.80
C SER A 152 27.31 -19.01 8.10
N THR A 153 27.41 -20.05 8.94
CA THR A 153 26.84 -20.07 10.29
C THR A 153 27.75 -19.42 11.34
N SER A 154 28.76 -18.66 10.91
CA SER A 154 29.63 -17.94 11.85
C SER A 154 28.77 -17.11 12.80
N GLU A 155 29.01 -17.25 14.11
CA GLU A 155 28.33 -16.50 15.17
C GLU A 155 28.60 -15.01 14.95
N ARG A 156 27.74 -14.36 14.17
CA ARG A 156 27.83 -12.93 13.91
C ARG A 156 27.21 -12.15 15.07
N GLU A 157 27.62 -10.88 15.13
CA GLU A 157 27.26 -9.92 16.16
C GLU A 157 25.77 -9.96 16.55
N VAL A 158 25.54 -9.74 17.85
CA VAL A 158 24.22 -9.48 18.41
C VAL A 158 23.52 -8.43 17.54
N TYR A 159 22.25 -8.67 17.17
CA TYR A 159 21.41 -7.83 16.30
C TYR A 159 21.62 -7.93 14.77
N THR A 160 22.29 -8.97 14.26
CA THR A 160 22.34 -9.27 12.81
C THR A 160 21.40 -10.41 12.43
N LEU A 161 20.54 -10.20 11.43
CA LEU A 161 19.75 -11.25 10.81
C LEU A 161 20.56 -11.93 9.69
N CYS A 162 20.90 -13.20 9.87
CA CYS A 162 21.52 -14.01 8.83
C CYS A 162 20.45 -14.65 7.94
N VAL A 163 20.46 -14.32 6.65
CA VAL A 163 19.54 -14.85 5.63
C VAL A 163 20.31 -15.82 4.73
N PRO A 164 19.93 -17.11 4.63
CA PRO A 164 20.63 -18.04 3.74
C PRO A 164 20.59 -17.60 2.28
N SER A 165 21.70 -17.69 1.56
CA SER A 165 21.84 -17.13 0.20
C SER A 165 20.87 -17.77 -0.81
N ARG A 166 20.48 -19.01 -0.57
CA ARG A 166 19.59 -19.79 -1.44
C ARG A 166 18.14 -19.88 -0.93
N SER A 167 17.75 -19.05 0.03
CA SER A 167 16.39 -19.01 0.56
C SER A 167 15.47 -18.09 -0.26
N ASN A 168 14.16 -18.21 -0.09
CA ASN A 168 13.23 -17.23 -0.67
C ASN A 168 13.44 -15.84 -0.06
N ASP A 169 13.81 -15.77 1.22
CA ASP A 169 14.08 -14.51 1.92
C ASP A 169 15.28 -13.77 1.31
N SER A 170 16.25 -14.45 0.66
CA SER A 170 17.34 -13.75 -0.03
C SER A 170 16.85 -13.01 -1.27
N LEU A 171 15.83 -13.54 -1.98
CA LEU A 171 15.16 -12.85 -3.08
C LEU A 171 14.38 -11.63 -2.56
N THR A 172 13.71 -11.79 -1.41
CA THR A 172 13.02 -10.69 -0.73
C THR A 172 14.00 -9.58 -0.34
N VAL A 173 15.17 -9.93 0.21
CA VAL A 173 16.21 -8.96 0.55
C VAL A 173 16.73 -8.23 -0.69
N ALA A 174 16.99 -8.95 -1.79
CA ALA A 174 17.42 -8.33 -3.05
C ALA A 174 16.36 -7.37 -3.63
N GLY A 175 15.08 -7.72 -3.52
CA GLY A 175 13.97 -6.87 -3.91
C GLY A 175 13.88 -5.60 -3.06
N LEU A 176 13.98 -5.73 -1.73
CA LEU A 176 14.03 -4.59 -0.81
C LEU A 176 15.25 -3.67 -1.03
N GLU A 177 16.40 -4.22 -1.39
CA GLU A 177 17.57 -3.45 -1.81
C GLU A 177 17.26 -2.65 -3.09
N SER A 178 16.64 -3.28 -4.09
CA SER A 178 16.27 -2.61 -5.35
C SER A 178 15.24 -1.47 -5.17
N LEU A 179 14.40 -1.56 -4.13
CA LEU A 179 13.43 -0.53 -3.76
C LEU A 179 14.05 0.59 -2.91
N GLY A 180 15.32 0.46 -2.48
CA GLY A 180 15.97 1.38 -1.56
C GLY A 180 15.44 1.32 -0.12
N VAL A 181 14.77 0.22 0.25
CA VAL A 181 14.35 -0.07 1.63
C VAL A 181 15.53 -0.61 2.42
N LEU A 182 16.39 -1.39 1.76
CA LEU A 182 17.69 -1.79 2.30
C LEU A 182 18.81 -1.04 1.59
N GLU A 183 19.85 -0.71 2.33
CA GLU A 183 21.05 -0.05 1.83
C GLU A 183 22.30 -0.70 2.44
N PHE A 184 23.44 -0.62 1.75
CA PHE A 184 24.71 -1.09 2.30
C PHE A 184 25.08 -0.29 3.55
N GLY A 185 25.41 -1.01 4.62
CA GLY A 185 26.04 -0.41 5.79
C GLY A 185 27.42 0.15 5.41
N LEU A 186 27.89 1.17 6.15
CA LEU A 186 29.24 1.70 5.97
C LEU A 186 30.24 0.54 6.03
N ALA A 187 31.03 0.38 4.97
CA ALA A 187 31.98 -0.71 4.82
C ALA A 187 33.10 -0.60 5.86
N THR A 188 32.91 -1.22 7.02
CA THR A 188 34.03 -1.64 7.86
C THR A 188 34.74 -2.77 7.11
N ARG A 189 36.07 -2.63 6.99
CA ARG A 189 36.94 -3.45 6.14
C ARG A 189 36.77 -4.95 6.48
N GLY A 190 35.93 -5.67 5.72
CA GLY A 190 35.56 -7.07 5.98
C GLY A 190 34.06 -7.38 5.84
N ASP A 191 33.20 -6.35 5.88
CA ASP A 191 31.74 -6.49 5.97
C ASP A 191 31.01 -6.29 4.64
N GLY A 192 31.58 -6.78 3.54
CA GLY A 192 31.17 -6.46 2.17
C GLY A 192 29.71 -6.71 1.77
N ASN A 193 28.89 -7.33 2.62
CA ASN A 193 27.49 -7.67 2.35
C ASN A 193 26.52 -7.33 3.51
N LEU A 194 26.91 -6.46 4.46
CA LEU A 194 25.99 -6.03 5.51
C LEU A 194 25.03 -4.96 4.98
N LEU A 195 23.74 -5.31 4.96
CA LEU A 195 22.65 -4.39 4.65
C LEU A 195 22.05 -3.84 5.94
N ARG A 196 21.47 -2.65 5.86
CA ARG A 196 20.65 -2.05 6.92
C ARG A 196 19.38 -1.46 6.33
N PHE A 197 18.35 -1.29 7.15
CA PHE A 197 17.16 -0.57 6.75
C PHE A 197 17.48 0.91 6.51
N SER A 198 16.95 1.47 5.42
CA SER A 198 17.07 2.90 5.11
C SER A 198 16.20 3.72 6.08
N VAL A 199 16.48 5.02 6.16
CA VAL A 199 15.73 5.95 7.00
C VAL A 199 14.23 6.04 6.66
N MET A 200 13.84 5.65 5.44
CA MET A 200 12.43 5.63 5.02
C MET A 200 11.65 4.45 5.59
N THR A 201 12.35 3.40 6.04
CA THR A 201 11.72 2.15 6.47
C THR A 201 10.78 2.34 7.67
N ALA A 202 11.12 3.24 8.60
CA ALA A 202 10.24 3.51 9.74
C ALA A 202 8.89 4.11 9.29
N LYS A 203 8.91 5.07 8.35
CA LYS A 203 7.69 5.65 7.76
C LYS A 203 6.94 4.61 6.93
N LEU A 204 7.65 3.75 6.21
CA LEU A 204 7.04 2.62 5.49
C LEU A 204 6.31 1.68 6.44
N ILE A 205 6.93 1.27 7.55
CA ILE A 205 6.29 0.40 8.56
C ILE A 205 5.05 1.07 9.14
N PHE A 206 5.13 2.37 9.46
CA PHE A 206 3.96 3.13 9.90
C PHE A 206 2.83 3.07 8.88
N LEU A 207 3.11 3.20 7.58
CA LEU A 207 2.10 3.09 6.53
C LEU A 207 1.52 1.68 6.43
N LEU A 208 2.36 0.64 6.47
CA LEU A 208 1.94 -0.74 6.22
C LEU A 208 1.24 -1.39 7.42
N THR A 209 1.50 -0.94 8.64
CA THR A 209 0.97 -1.58 9.85
C THR A 209 -0.37 -1.00 10.25
N THR A 210 -1.26 -1.84 10.77
CA THR A 210 -2.53 -1.35 11.30
C THR A 210 -2.25 -0.56 12.58
N SER A 211 -2.45 0.76 12.51
CA SER A 211 -2.56 1.61 13.70
C SER A 211 -3.87 1.26 14.39
N ASP A 212 -3.89 0.18 15.17
CA ASP A 212 -5.04 -0.16 16.01
C ASP A 212 -4.93 0.67 17.30
N PRO A 213 -5.73 1.74 17.48
CA PRO A 213 -5.65 2.58 18.68
C PRO A 213 -5.94 1.78 19.95
N ALA A 214 -6.58 0.61 19.86
CA ALA A 214 -6.87 -0.26 20.99
C ALA A 214 -5.65 -0.97 21.60
N ARG A 215 -4.49 -1.02 20.90
CA ARG A 215 -3.27 -1.69 21.41
C ARG A 215 -2.24 -0.75 22.02
N GLN A 216 -2.46 0.56 22.02
CA GLN A 216 -1.54 1.53 22.62
C GLN A 216 -1.78 1.75 24.12
N THR A 217 -2.77 1.08 24.71
CA THR A 217 -3.11 1.17 26.15
C THR A 217 -2.86 -0.11 26.94
N SER A 218 -2.13 -1.09 26.37
CA SER A 218 -1.78 -2.36 27.01
C SER A 218 -0.31 -2.43 27.41
#